data_AF-A0A925BZU8-F1
#
_entry.id   AF-A0A925BZU8-F1
#
_cell.length_a   1.000
_cell.length_b   1.000
_cell.length_c   1.000
_cell.angle_alpha   90.00
_cell.angle_beta   90.00
_cell.angle_gamma   90.00
#
_symmetry.space_group_name_H-M   'P 1'
#
loop_
_entity.id
_entity.type
_entity.pdbx_description
1 polymer ?
#
loop_
_entity_poly.entity_id
_entity_poly.type
_entity_poly.pdbx_seq_one_letter_code
_entity_poly.pdbx_strand_id
1 'polypeptide(L)'
;RDIRPGSEIILLTWLHVADRAIIKCKPRNNHEAPLAGVFSTRSPDRPNPIGIHVVKVLSISADGFIKISALEVLDQTPLIDIKPVWNK
;
A
#
# COMPACT_ATOMS: atom_id res chain seq x y z
N ARG A 1 -5.18 -19.96 5.54
CA ARG A 1 -5.22 -21.32 4.96
C ARG A 1 -5.60 -21.30 3.48
N ASP A 2 -6.32 -20.27 3.03
CA ASP A 2 -6.85 -20.22 1.64
C ASP A 2 -6.04 -19.35 0.68
N ILE A 3 -5.11 -18.54 1.17
CA ILE A 3 -4.12 -17.85 0.35
C ILE A 3 -3.13 -18.88 -0.19
N ARG A 4 -2.91 -18.90 -1.51
CA ARG A 4 -2.02 -19.83 -2.20
C ARG A 4 -1.11 -19.06 -3.16
N PRO A 5 0.03 -19.65 -3.57
CA PRO A 5 0.76 -19.14 -4.73
C PRO A 5 -0.19 -18.95 -5.92
N GLY A 6 -0.12 -17.79 -6.55
CA GLY A 6 -1.03 -17.37 -7.62
C GLY A 6 -2.22 -16.52 -7.17
N SER A 7 -2.59 -16.53 -5.88
CA SER A 7 -3.67 -15.67 -5.35
C SER A 7 -3.32 -14.19 -5.48
N GLU A 8 -4.32 -13.37 -5.79
CA GLU A 8 -4.25 -11.91 -5.64
C GLU A 8 -4.81 -11.51 -4.28
N ILE A 9 -4.09 -10.65 -3.57
CA ILE A 9 -4.45 -10.16 -2.24
C ILE A 9 -4.29 -8.64 -2.17
N ILE A 10 -5.11 -8.01 -1.34
CA ILE A 10 -5.00 -6.61 -0.95
C ILE A 10 -4.21 -6.54 0.35
N LEU A 11 -3.13 -5.75 0.37
CA LEU A 11 -2.39 -5.40 1.57
C LEU A 11 -2.75 -3.97 2.01
N LEU A 12 -3.08 -3.82 3.28
CA LEU A 12 -3.15 -2.51 3.93
C LEU A 12 -1.89 -2.29 4.73
N THR A 13 -1.18 -1.20 4.45
CA THR A 13 0.10 -0.86 5.12
C THR A 13 -0.01 0.48 5.84
N TRP A 14 0.75 0.66 6.92
CA TRP A 14 0.89 1.94 7.58
C TRP A 14 2.17 2.61 7.09
N LEU A 15 2.05 3.67 6.30
CA LEU A 15 3.19 4.41 5.76
C LEU A 15 3.80 5.27 6.88
N HIS A 16 4.58 4.61 7.74
CA HIS A 16 5.05 5.09 9.03
C HIS A 16 5.93 6.36 9.00
N VAL A 17 6.47 6.72 7.84
CA VAL A 17 7.29 7.94 7.64
C VAL A 17 6.46 9.13 7.14
N ALA A 18 5.18 8.91 6.80
CA ALA A 18 4.33 9.95 6.22
C ALA A 18 4.00 11.10 7.20
N ASP A 19 3.94 12.31 6.68
CA ASP A 19 3.46 13.48 7.42
C ASP A 19 1.92 13.49 7.45
N ARG A 20 1.38 13.41 8.66
CA ARG A 20 -0.06 13.32 8.90
C ARG A 20 -0.77 14.68 8.97
N ALA A 21 -0.01 15.77 9.03
CA ALA A 21 -0.55 17.13 9.05
C ALA A 21 -0.88 17.66 7.64
N ILE A 22 -0.34 17.03 6.60
CA ILE A 22 -0.53 17.44 5.21
C ILE A 22 -1.96 17.12 4.73
N ILE A 23 -2.64 18.15 4.23
CA ILE A 23 -3.99 18.06 3.65
C ILE A 23 -4.04 18.44 2.16
N LYS A 24 -2.95 19.00 1.62
CA LYS A 24 -2.77 19.30 0.20
C LYS A 24 -1.35 18.96 -0.24
N CYS A 25 -1.18 18.44 -1.45
CA CYS A 25 0.14 18.12 -2.01
C CYS A 25 0.22 18.53 -3.49
N LYS A 26 1.43 18.54 -4.05
CA LYS A 26 1.62 18.58 -5.50
C LYS A 26 1.67 17.14 -6.03
N PRO A 27 0.65 16.66 -6.78
CA PRO A 27 0.58 15.27 -7.18
C PRO A 27 1.80 14.83 -8.00
N ARG A 28 2.20 13.55 -7.84
CA ARG A 28 3.33 12.94 -8.57
C ARG A 28 4.66 13.68 -8.42
N ASN A 29 4.81 14.45 -7.34
CA ASN A 29 5.95 15.34 -7.13
C ASN A 29 6.18 16.34 -8.30
N ASN A 30 5.13 16.67 -9.05
CA ASN A 30 5.22 17.66 -10.12
C ASN A 30 5.11 19.07 -9.53
N HIS A 31 6.23 19.77 -9.45
CA HIS A 31 6.29 21.13 -8.92
C HIS A 31 5.49 22.17 -9.72
N GLU A 32 5.11 21.87 -10.96
CA GLU A 32 4.26 22.75 -11.78
C GLU A 32 2.77 22.44 -11.63
N ALA A 33 2.42 21.29 -11.06
CA ALA A 33 1.02 20.93 -10.85
C ALA A 33 0.34 21.84 -9.80
N PRO A 34 -0.96 22.15 -9.97
CA PRO A 34 -1.72 22.82 -8.92
C PRO A 34 -1.78 21.94 -7.67
N LEU A 35 -1.90 22.59 -6.50
CA LEU A 35 -2.14 21.88 -5.26
C LEU A 35 -3.46 21.12 -5.33
N ALA A 36 -3.42 19.84 -4.98
CA ALA A 36 -4.60 18.99 -4.85
C ALA A 36 -4.77 18.57 -3.38
N GLY A 37 -6.01 18.41 -2.93
CA GLY A 37 -6.29 17.83 -1.62
C GLY A 37 -5.80 16.39 -1.55
N VAL A 38 -5.22 15.95 -0.43
CA VAL A 38 -4.62 14.60 -0.34
C VAL A 38 -5.62 13.47 -0.64
N PHE A 39 -6.90 13.67 -0.32
CA PHE A 39 -7.97 12.70 -0.57
C PHE A 39 -8.34 12.52 -2.06
N SER A 40 -7.95 13.44 -2.95
CA SER A 40 -8.08 13.27 -4.40
C SER A 40 -6.80 12.73 -5.05
N THR A 41 -5.81 12.32 -4.26
CA THR A 41 -4.51 11.84 -4.72
C THR A 41 -4.14 10.50 -4.09
N ARG A 42 -2.93 10.00 -4.42
CA ARG A 42 -2.30 8.86 -3.73
C ARG A 42 -1.10 9.27 -2.87
N SER A 43 -1.02 10.53 -2.42
CA SER A 43 0.06 11.02 -1.54
C SER A 43 0.23 10.15 -0.29
N PRO A 44 1.44 9.69 0.08
CA PRO A 44 1.64 8.97 1.33
C PRO A 44 1.29 9.83 2.55
N ASP A 45 1.58 11.13 2.46
CA ASP A 45 1.24 12.15 3.46
C ASP A 45 -0.28 12.41 3.45
N ARG A 46 -0.93 12.05 4.56
CA ARG A 46 -2.38 12.19 4.81
C ARG A 46 -2.69 11.89 6.28
N PRO A 47 -3.86 12.32 6.82
CA PRO A 47 -4.18 12.15 8.24
C PRO A 47 -4.08 10.71 8.77
N ASN A 48 -4.46 9.72 7.96
CA ASN A 48 -4.29 8.30 8.21
C ASN A 48 -3.53 7.67 7.04
N PRO A 49 -2.20 7.50 7.15
CA PRO A 49 -1.32 7.13 6.04
C PRO A 49 -1.41 5.63 5.72
N ILE A 50 -2.60 5.21 5.29
CA ILE A 50 -2.88 3.83 4.90
C ILE A 50 -2.58 3.67 3.40
N GLY A 51 -1.60 2.83 3.08
CA GLY A 51 -1.33 2.37 1.73
C GLY A 51 -2.19 1.15 1.40
N ILE A 52 -2.71 1.09 0.16
CA ILE A 52 -3.53 -0.01 -0.34
C ILE A 52 -2.82 -0.58 -1.57
N HIS A 53 -2.53 -1.87 -1.53
CA HIS A 53 -1.72 -2.52 -2.56
C HIS A 53 -2.38 -3.81 -3.02
N VAL A 54 -2.52 -4.00 -4.32
CA VAL A 54 -2.92 -5.30 -4.89
C VAL A 54 -1.65 -6.01 -5.32
N VAL A 55 -1.39 -7.18 -4.75
CA VAL A 55 -0.19 -7.97 -5.03
C VAL A 55 -0.53 -9.42 -5.31
N LYS A 56 0.33 -10.09 -6.08
CA LYS A 56 0.24 -11.52 -6.34
C LYS A 56 1.14 -12.28 -5.37
N VAL A 57 0.61 -13.35 -4.78
CA VAL A 57 1.41 -14.28 -3.97
C VAL A 57 2.26 -15.14 -4.89
N LEU A 58 3.57 -15.12 -4.69
CA LEU A 58 4.55 -15.87 -5.48
C LEU A 58 4.89 -17.21 -4.82
N SER A 59 5.11 -17.21 -3.51
CA SER A 59 5.38 -18.42 -2.74
C SER A 59 5.02 -18.23 -1.27
N ILE A 60 4.78 -19.34 -0.57
CA ILE A 60 4.57 -19.37 0.88
C ILE A 60 5.58 -20.38 1.43
N SER A 61 6.41 -19.95 2.37
CA SER A 61 7.39 -20.82 3.03
C SER A 61 6.73 -21.64 4.14
N ALA A 62 7.41 -22.71 4.60
CA ALA A 62 6.91 -23.59 5.65
C ALA A 62 6.74 -22.89 7.01
N ASP A 63 7.55 -21.86 7.27
CA ASP A 63 7.52 -21.00 8.46
C ASP A 63 6.58 -19.79 8.31
N GLY A 64 5.83 -19.70 7.20
CA GLY A 64 4.72 -18.75 7.04
C GLY A 64 5.09 -17.41 6.38
N PHE A 65 6.30 -17.25 5.86
CA PHE A 65 6.65 -16.08 5.05
C PHE A 65 5.98 -16.14 3.68
N ILE A 66 5.40 -15.02 3.28
CA ILE A 66 4.71 -14.88 1.99
C ILE A 66 5.59 -14.01 1.10
N LYS A 67 6.13 -14.60 0.03
CA LYS A 67 6.77 -13.82 -1.03
C LYS A 67 5.69 -13.31 -1.97
N ILE A 68 5.68 -12.01 -2.22
CA ILE A 68 4.71 -11.32 -3.06
C ILE A 68 5.38 -10.69 -4.28
N SER A 69 4.59 -10.28 -5.27
CA SER A 69 5.04 -9.43 -6.38
C SER A 69 5.58 -8.09 -5.88
N ALA A 70 6.19 -7.32 -6.78
CA ALA A 70 6.73 -6.01 -6.46
C ALA A 70 5.70 -5.11 -5.74
N LEU A 71 6.18 -4.38 -4.74
CA LEU A 71 5.42 -3.51 -3.86
C LEU A 71 6.24 -2.23 -3.64
N GLU A 72 5.60 -1.06 -3.70
CA GLU A 72 6.26 0.24 -3.53
C GLU A 72 6.09 0.74 -2.10
N VAL A 73 6.84 0.15 -1.15
CA VAL A 73 6.92 0.59 0.24
C VAL A 73 8.36 0.54 0.73
N LEU A 74 8.65 1.27 1.80
CA LEU A 74 9.94 1.20 2.47
C LEU A 74 10.10 -0.14 3.19
N ASP A 75 11.34 -0.59 3.35
CA ASP A 75 11.62 -1.73 4.23
C ASP A 75 11.06 -1.48 5.64
N GLN A 76 10.64 -2.55 6.31
CA GLN A 76 9.98 -2.52 7.62
C GLN A 76 8.66 -1.74 7.68
N THR A 77 8.06 -1.37 6.54
CA THR A 77 6.73 -0.73 6.55
C THR A 77 5.71 -1.65 7.23
N PRO A 78 5.05 -1.19 8.32
CA PRO A 78 4.11 -2.04 9.04
C PRO A 78 2.93 -2.47 8.18
N LEU A 79 2.62 -3.77 8.23
CA LEU A 79 1.42 -4.35 7.64
C LEU A 79 0.27 -4.25 8.65
N ILE A 80 -0.87 -3.70 8.22
CA ILE A 80 -2.07 -3.55 9.04
C ILE A 80 -3.01 -4.72 8.80
N ASP A 81 -3.22 -5.11 7.54
CA ASP A 81 -4.24 -6.09 7.18
C ASP A 81 -3.95 -6.76 5.82
N ILE A 82 -4.53 -7.94 5.62
CA ILE A 82 -4.48 -8.72 4.38
C ILE A 82 -5.90 -9.15 4.04
N LYS A 83 -6.36 -8.84 2.82
CA LYS A 83 -7.69 -9.25 2.32
C LYS A 83 -7.59 -9.98 0.99
N PRO A 84 -8.48 -10.94 0.69
CA PRO A 84 -8.60 -11.45 -0.66
C PRO A 84 -9.08 -10.33 -1.61
N VAL A 85 -8.61 -10.32 -2.86
CA VAL A 85 -9.22 -9.47 -3.88
C VAL A 85 -10.58 -10.06 -4.24
N TRP A 86 -11.63 -9.23 -4.22
CA TRP A 86 -12.93 -9.63 -4.73
C TRP A 86 -12.99 -9.40 -6.23
N ASN A 87 -12.85 -10.47 -7.01
CA ASN A 87 -13.12 -10.44 -8.44
C ASN A 87 -14.57 -10.92 -8.65
N LYS A 88 -15.45 -10.03 -9.12
CA LYS A 88 -16.77 -10.42 -9.67
C LYS A 88 -16.61 -10.95 -11.08
#